data_AF-A0A3D3LIA8-F1
#
_entry.id   AF-A0A3D3LIA8-F1
#
_cell.length_a   1.000
_cell.length_b   1.000
_cell.length_c   1.000
_cell.angle_alpha   90.00
_cell.angle_beta   90.00
_cell.angle_gamma   90.00
#
_symmetry.space_group_name_H-M   'P 1'
#
loop_
_entity.id
_entity.type
_entity.pdbx_description
1 polymer ?
#
loop_
_entity_poly.entity_id
_entity_poly.type
_entity_poly.pdbx_seq_one_letter_code
_entity_poly.pdbx_strand_id
1 'polypeptide(L)'
;MLPIILDVSSLKVAVIGNGLQAVKRLDMLRDAEVNKIDIFAPVPGEEMREAAGDEMKFHLPTAEDIRKYAIIFIANLEDDEAQKLADQAREQGVLVNVEDVKPLCDFHVPSIIRRGKLLMTASTGGMSPALARRLREFLSARFAPVWAERLEIIGAARHRWRDEGLSFGEVTKNTNELIDEEGWLECPCPLKTETLLQTEKS
;
A
#
# COMPACT_ATOMS: atom_id res chain seq x y z
N MET A 1 12.61 7.71 -5.48
CA MET A 1 11.39 6.90 -5.65
C MET A 1 10.25 7.82 -6.01
N LEU A 2 9.38 7.43 -6.94
CA LEU A 2 8.18 8.19 -7.31
C LEU A 2 6.97 7.56 -6.58
N PRO A 3 6.24 8.29 -5.70
CA PRO A 3 5.05 7.74 -5.06
C PRO A 3 3.90 7.68 -6.06
N ILE A 4 3.55 6.47 -6.49
CA ILE A 4 2.41 6.20 -7.36
C ILE A 4 1.41 5.36 -6.57
N ILE A 5 0.14 5.78 -6.58
CA ILE A 5 -0.97 4.95 -6.12
C ILE A 5 -1.54 4.28 -7.36
N LEU A 6 -1.41 2.96 -7.44
CA LEU A 6 -1.93 2.17 -8.55
C LEU A 6 -3.29 1.60 -8.15
N ASP A 7 -4.31 1.86 -8.97
CA ASP A 7 -5.58 1.15 -8.86
C ASP A 7 -5.39 -0.26 -9.41
N VAL A 8 -5.40 -1.23 -8.49
CA VAL A 8 -5.15 -2.64 -8.79
C VAL A 8 -6.45 -3.44 -8.96
N SER A 9 -7.62 -2.80 -8.80
CA SER A 9 -8.92 -3.47 -8.86
C SER A 9 -9.14 -4.15 -10.23
N SER A 10 -8.73 -3.52 -11.33
CA SER A 10 -8.86 -4.11 -12.67
C SER A 10 -7.67 -4.97 -13.11
N LEU A 11 -6.64 -5.12 -12.27
CA LEU A 11 -5.41 -5.80 -12.64
C LEU A 11 -5.44 -7.28 -12.26
N LYS A 12 -4.77 -8.10 -13.07
CA LYS A 12 -4.44 -9.47 -12.71
C LYS A 12 -3.08 -9.47 -12.03
N VAL A 13 -3.03 -9.98 -10.81
CA VAL A 13 -1.82 -10.02 -9.99
C VAL A 13 -1.49 -11.47 -9.66
N ALA A 14 -0.21 -11.80 -9.56
CA ALA A 14 0.21 -13.09 -9.03
C ALA A 14 1.02 -12.95 -7.73
N VAL A 15 0.85 -13.91 -6.82
CA VAL A 15 1.73 -14.14 -5.68
C VAL A 15 2.42 -15.47 -5.88
N ILE A 16 3.75 -15.45 -5.90
CA ILE A 16 4.60 -16.61 -6.14
C ILE A 16 5.45 -16.82 -4.88
N GLY A 17 5.22 -17.90 -4.14
CA GLY A 17 5.93 -18.13 -2.90
C GLY A 17 5.26 -19.10 -1.95
N ASN A 18 6.04 -19.59 -0.98
CA ASN A 18 5.67 -20.75 -0.15
C ASN A 18 5.30 -20.44 1.30
N GLY A 19 5.64 -19.25 1.82
CA GLY A 19 5.66 -19.00 3.26
C GLY A 19 4.97 -17.71 3.70
N LEU A 20 5.23 -17.33 4.95
CA LEU A 20 4.57 -16.21 5.61
C LEU A 20 4.78 -14.86 4.90
N GLN A 21 5.89 -14.65 4.21
CA GLN A 21 6.11 -13.43 3.43
C GLN A 21 5.18 -13.40 2.21
N ALA A 22 4.96 -14.54 1.55
CA ALA A 22 3.95 -14.64 0.48
C ALA A 22 2.53 -14.41 1.01
N VAL A 23 2.19 -14.95 2.19
CA VAL A 23 0.90 -14.70 2.86
C VAL A 23 0.69 -13.20 3.11
N LYS A 24 1.70 -12.49 3.63
CA LYS A 24 1.62 -11.03 3.83
C LYS A 24 1.36 -10.27 2.54
N ARG A 25 1.90 -10.72 1.40
CA ARG A 25 1.61 -10.13 0.08
C ARG A 25 0.19 -10.42 -0.36
N LEU A 26 -0.29 -11.64 -0.14
CA LEU A 26 -1.68 -12.01 -0.42
C LEU A 26 -2.66 -11.16 0.40
N ASP A 27 -2.45 -11.00 1.70
CA ASP A 27 -3.30 -10.19 2.58
C ASP A 27 -3.30 -8.72 2.17
N MET A 28 -2.11 -8.17 1.85
CA MET A 28 -1.99 -6.81 1.33
C MET A 28 -2.79 -6.59 0.04
N LEU A 29 -2.80 -7.57 -0.86
CA LEU A 29 -3.55 -7.48 -2.13
C LEU A 29 -5.06 -7.63 -1.91
N ARG A 30 -5.48 -8.45 -0.94
CA ARG A 30 -6.88 -8.54 -0.50
C ARG A 30 -7.36 -7.23 0.11
N ASP A 31 -6.56 -6.62 0.99
CA ASP A 31 -6.82 -5.29 1.55
C ASP A 31 -6.87 -4.18 0.49
N ALA A 32 -6.21 -4.40 -0.67
CA ALA A 32 -6.23 -3.51 -1.81
C ALA A 32 -7.35 -3.84 -2.82
N GLU A 33 -8.24 -4.78 -2.51
CA GLU A 33 -9.41 -5.17 -3.31
C GLU A 33 -9.04 -5.61 -4.74
N VAL A 34 -7.94 -6.35 -4.88
CA VAL A 34 -7.55 -6.93 -6.18
C VAL A 34 -8.58 -8.00 -6.58
N ASN A 35 -9.22 -7.81 -7.75
CA ASN A 35 -10.26 -8.73 -8.21
C ASN A 35 -9.74 -10.12 -8.59
N LYS A 36 -8.51 -10.22 -9.10
CA LYS A 36 -7.93 -11.51 -9.53
C LYS A 36 -6.49 -11.67 -9.05
N ILE A 37 -6.31 -12.56 -8.08
CA ILE A 37 -5.00 -12.95 -7.54
C ILE A 37 -4.78 -14.43 -7.87
N ASP A 38 -3.78 -14.74 -8.69
CA ASP A 38 -3.35 -16.12 -8.93
C ASP A 38 -2.18 -16.46 -7.99
N ILE A 39 -2.24 -17.62 -7.34
CA ILE A 39 -1.26 -18.04 -6.33
C ILE A 39 -0.46 -19.23 -6.83
N PHE A 40 0.87 -19.13 -6.80
CA PHE A 40 1.82 -20.19 -7.17
C PHE A 40 2.72 -20.50 -5.97
N ALA A 41 2.64 -21.71 -5.46
CA ALA A 41 3.43 -22.16 -4.32
C ALA A 41 3.84 -23.62 -4.54
N PRO A 42 5.05 -23.91 -5.04
CA PRO A 42 5.47 -25.27 -5.33
C PRO A 42 5.55 -26.15 -4.07
N VAL A 43 5.90 -25.56 -2.92
CA VAL A 43 6.07 -26.28 -1.64
C VAL A 43 5.45 -25.43 -0.50
N PRO A 44 4.12 -25.27 -0.44
CA PRO A 44 3.50 -24.35 0.49
C PRO A 44 3.53 -24.88 1.92
N GLY A 45 3.95 -24.02 2.86
CA GLY A 45 3.81 -24.22 4.29
C GLY A 45 2.35 -24.20 4.74
N GLU A 46 2.12 -24.48 6.02
CA GLU A 46 0.77 -24.55 6.60
C GLU A 46 0.03 -23.20 6.48
N GLU A 47 0.72 -22.09 6.77
CA GLU A 47 0.12 -20.75 6.72
C GLU A 47 -0.30 -20.37 5.30
N MET A 48 0.50 -20.76 4.31
CA MET A 48 0.16 -20.50 2.90
C MET A 48 -1.03 -21.33 2.45
N ARG A 49 -1.13 -22.60 2.89
CA ARG A 49 -2.29 -23.46 2.60
C ARG A 49 -3.56 -22.90 3.21
N GLU A 50 -3.51 -22.46 4.47
CA GLU A 50 -4.63 -21.85 5.16
C GLU A 50 -5.05 -20.53 4.47
N ALA A 51 -4.09 -19.68 4.13
CA ALA A 51 -4.38 -18.39 3.54
C ALA A 51 -4.88 -18.48 2.09
N ALA A 52 -4.33 -19.39 1.27
CA ALA A 52 -4.61 -19.47 -0.17
C ALA A 52 -5.82 -20.36 -0.51
N GLY A 53 -6.11 -21.38 0.30
CA GLY A 53 -7.16 -22.36 0.02
C GLY A 53 -6.93 -23.14 -1.27
N ASP A 54 -8.02 -23.55 -1.92
CA ASP A 54 -8.01 -24.49 -3.06
C ASP A 54 -7.55 -23.88 -4.39
N GLU A 55 -7.46 -22.55 -4.52
CA GLU A 55 -7.10 -21.86 -5.77
C GLU A 55 -5.58 -21.80 -6.04
N MET A 56 -4.78 -22.34 -5.10
CA MET A 56 -3.34 -22.36 -5.15
C MET A 56 -2.79 -23.40 -6.15
N LYS A 57 -1.77 -23.01 -6.91
CA LYS A 57 -1.09 -23.86 -7.88
C LYS A 57 0.21 -24.39 -7.28
N PHE A 58 0.36 -25.72 -7.25
CA PHE A 58 1.52 -26.41 -6.66
C PHE A 58 2.73 -26.49 -7.62
N HIS A 59 3.02 -25.41 -8.32
CA HIS A 59 4.17 -25.29 -9.23
C HIS A 59 4.54 -23.82 -9.41
N LEU A 60 5.73 -23.55 -9.95
CA LEU A 60 6.12 -22.20 -10.38
C LEU A 60 5.45 -21.85 -11.73
N PRO A 61 5.12 -20.58 -11.98
CA PRO A 61 4.56 -20.17 -13.26
C PRO A 61 5.60 -20.30 -14.38
N THR A 62 5.13 -20.58 -15.59
CA THR A 62 5.94 -20.48 -16.80
C THR A 62 6.03 -19.03 -17.26
N ALA A 63 6.95 -18.70 -18.18
CA ALA A 63 6.98 -17.38 -18.82
C ALA A 63 5.65 -17.03 -19.53
N GLU A 64 4.96 -18.03 -20.09
CA GLU A 64 3.63 -17.87 -20.69
C GLU A 64 2.53 -17.62 -19.68
N ASP A 65 2.71 -18.05 -18.43
CA ASP A 65 1.80 -17.68 -17.35
C ASP A 65 2.07 -16.25 -16.88
N ILE A 66 3.35 -15.89 -16.71
CA ILE A 66 3.77 -14.58 -16.21
C ILE A 66 3.20 -13.44 -17.05
N ARG A 67 3.26 -13.55 -18.39
CA ARG A 67 2.74 -12.53 -19.33
C ARG A 67 1.25 -12.19 -19.18
N LYS A 68 0.48 -12.97 -18.41
CA LYS A 68 -0.95 -12.76 -18.17
C LYS A 68 -1.21 -11.74 -17.04
N TYR A 69 -0.19 -11.39 -16.25
CA TYR A 69 -0.29 -10.51 -15.09
C TYR A 69 0.21 -9.11 -15.40
N ALA A 70 -0.27 -8.12 -14.66
CA ALA A 70 0.29 -6.78 -14.66
C ALA A 70 1.40 -6.63 -13.59
N ILE A 71 1.26 -7.37 -12.49
CA ILE A 71 2.16 -7.33 -11.34
C ILE A 71 2.37 -8.74 -10.81
N ILE A 72 3.60 -9.07 -10.44
CA ILE A 72 3.90 -10.28 -9.67
C ILE A 72 4.66 -9.93 -8.38
N PHE A 73 4.32 -10.63 -7.30
CA PHE A 73 5.05 -10.62 -6.05
C PHE A 73 5.74 -11.96 -5.85
N ILE A 74 7.03 -11.94 -5.57
CA ILE A 74 7.84 -13.14 -5.32
C ILE A 74 8.33 -13.08 -3.88
N ALA A 75 8.11 -14.14 -3.12
CA ALA A 75 8.57 -14.25 -1.74
C ALA A 75 8.87 -15.71 -1.38
N ASN A 76 9.82 -15.96 -0.48
CA ASN A 76 10.13 -17.32 0.00
C ASN A 76 10.43 -18.35 -1.10
N LEU A 77 11.27 -17.97 -2.07
CA LEU A 77 11.88 -18.87 -3.05
C LEU A 77 13.40 -18.81 -2.92
N GLU A 78 14.07 -19.81 -3.50
CA GLU A 78 15.52 -19.78 -3.64
C GLU A 78 15.95 -18.62 -4.58
N ASP A 79 17.17 -18.10 -4.36
CA ASP A 79 17.65 -16.90 -5.05
C ASP A 79 17.68 -17.05 -6.57
N ASP A 80 18.03 -18.24 -7.08
CA ASP A 80 18.09 -18.55 -8.51
C ASP A 80 16.70 -18.63 -9.16
N GLU A 81 15.73 -19.23 -8.48
CA GLU A 81 14.34 -19.25 -8.91
C GLU A 81 13.72 -17.85 -8.93
N ALA A 82 13.94 -17.06 -7.87
CA ALA A 82 13.46 -15.69 -7.77
C ALA A 82 14.06 -14.78 -8.85
N GLN A 83 15.38 -14.88 -9.11
CA GLN A 83 16.06 -14.16 -10.18
C GLN A 83 15.46 -14.50 -11.54
N LYS A 84 15.32 -15.80 -11.85
CA LYS A 84 14.79 -16.26 -13.13
C LYS A 84 13.37 -15.75 -13.39
N LEU A 85 12.50 -15.81 -12.38
CA LEU A 85 11.12 -15.31 -12.49
C LEU A 85 11.07 -13.78 -12.63
N ALA A 86 11.92 -13.04 -11.93
CA ALA A 86 12.02 -11.60 -12.05
C ALA A 86 12.47 -11.16 -13.45
N ASP A 87 13.46 -11.85 -14.02
CA ASP A 87 13.94 -11.57 -15.37
C ASP A 87 12.85 -11.88 -16.42
N GLN A 88 12.17 -13.01 -16.29
CA GLN A 88 11.02 -13.36 -17.15
C GLN A 88 9.90 -12.33 -17.07
N ALA A 89 9.59 -11.80 -15.88
CA ALA A 89 8.58 -10.76 -15.72
C ALA A 89 8.98 -9.48 -16.46
N ARG A 90 10.23 -9.04 -16.29
CA ARG A 90 10.77 -7.84 -16.95
C ARG A 90 10.78 -7.98 -18.47
N GLU A 91 11.15 -9.14 -19.00
CA GLU A 91 11.09 -9.44 -20.43
C GLU A 91 9.67 -9.33 -21.01
N GLN A 92 8.65 -9.61 -20.19
CA GLN A 92 7.23 -9.50 -20.57
C GLN A 92 6.61 -8.13 -20.22
N GLY A 93 7.37 -7.18 -19.66
CA GLY A 93 6.87 -5.88 -19.21
C GLY A 93 5.95 -5.96 -17.99
N VAL A 94 6.04 -7.04 -17.21
CA VAL A 94 5.28 -7.26 -15.98
C VAL A 94 6.06 -6.71 -14.80
N LEU A 95 5.44 -5.88 -13.97
CA LEU A 95 6.09 -5.31 -12.80
C LEU A 95 6.37 -6.39 -11.76
N VAL A 96 7.61 -6.51 -11.30
CA VAL A 96 7.99 -7.49 -10.28
C VAL A 96 8.41 -6.82 -8.97
N ASN A 97 7.98 -7.40 -7.85
CA ASN A 97 8.51 -7.13 -6.52
C ASN A 97 8.98 -8.44 -5.88
N VAL A 98 10.26 -8.52 -5.53
CA VAL A 98 10.86 -9.67 -4.84
C VAL A 98 11.16 -9.27 -3.40
N GLU A 99 10.62 -10.03 -2.44
CA GLU A 99 10.81 -9.76 -1.01
C GLU A 99 12.29 -9.70 -0.66
N ASP A 100 12.70 -8.65 0.05
CA ASP A 100 14.07 -8.43 0.54
C ASP A 100 15.21 -8.38 -0.51
N VAL A 101 14.92 -8.51 -1.82
CA VAL A 101 15.91 -8.45 -2.91
C VAL A 101 15.70 -7.21 -3.79
N LYS A 102 16.19 -6.05 -3.33
CA LYS A 102 16.02 -4.74 -4.02
C LYS A 102 16.42 -4.74 -5.51
N PRO A 103 17.54 -5.34 -5.96
CA PRO A 103 17.91 -5.35 -7.38
C PRO A 103 16.89 -6.06 -8.28
N LEU A 104 16.03 -6.91 -7.71
CA LEU A 104 14.99 -7.65 -8.45
C LEU A 104 13.62 -6.98 -8.40
N CYS A 105 13.51 -5.80 -7.79
CA CYS A 105 12.27 -5.06 -7.69
C CYS A 105 12.20 -3.94 -8.72
N ASP A 106 11.08 -3.82 -9.42
CA ASP A 106 10.75 -2.64 -10.24
C ASP A 106 10.01 -1.57 -9.41
N PHE A 107 9.39 -1.98 -8.31
CA PHE A 107 8.70 -1.12 -7.36
C PHE A 107 8.87 -1.61 -5.93
N HIS A 108 8.62 -0.73 -4.95
CA HIS A 108 8.68 -1.06 -3.54
C HIS A 108 7.33 -0.81 -2.87
N VAL A 109 6.94 -1.70 -1.97
CA VAL A 109 5.78 -1.51 -1.11
C VAL A 109 6.20 -0.72 0.13
N PRO A 110 5.71 0.51 0.33
CA PRO A 110 6.03 1.30 1.52
C PRO A 110 5.28 0.77 2.76
N SER A 111 5.53 1.38 3.92
CA SER A 111 4.65 1.18 5.06
C SER A 111 3.28 1.79 4.76
N ILE A 112 2.22 0.99 4.81
CA ILE A 112 0.84 1.39 4.48
C ILE A 112 0.01 1.57 5.77
N ILE A 113 -0.82 2.60 5.78
CA ILE A 113 -1.90 2.82 6.75
C ILE A 113 -3.20 2.95 5.96
N ARG A 114 -4.16 2.05 6.21
CA ARG A 114 -5.47 2.04 5.55
C ARG A 114 -6.59 2.28 6.57
N ARG A 115 -7.54 3.16 6.23
CA ARG A 115 -8.76 3.45 7.00
C ARG A 115 -9.92 3.55 6.01
N GLY A 116 -10.55 2.41 5.71
CA GLY A 116 -11.46 2.32 4.57
C GLY A 116 -10.75 2.79 3.29
N LYS A 117 -11.29 3.83 2.64
CA LYS A 117 -10.72 4.44 1.43
C LYS A 117 -9.56 5.42 1.68
N LEU A 118 -9.29 5.83 2.93
CA LEU A 118 -8.14 6.66 3.25
C LEU A 118 -6.88 5.79 3.25
N LEU A 119 -5.95 6.13 2.36
CA LEU A 119 -4.66 5.47 2.23
C LEU A 119 -3.55 6.48 2.52
N MET A 120 -2.67 6.13 3.45
CA MET A 120 -1.44 6.86 3.71
C MET A 120 -0.25 5.91 3.64
N THR A 121 0.91 6.46 3.29
CA THR A 121 2.16 5.68 3.26
C THR A 121 3.31 6.44 3.89
N ALA A 122 4.25 5.70 4.47
CA ALA A 122 5.53 6.22 4.95
C ALA A 122 6.67 5.43 4.32
N SER A 123 7.66 6.15 3.80
CA SER A 123 8.86 5.53 3.23
C SER A 123 10.11 6.37 3.46
N THR A 124 11.24 5.70 3.61
CA THR A 124 12.57 6.31 3.77
C THR A 124 13.48 6.01 2.59
N GLY A 125 12.94 5.57 1.44
CA GLY A 125 13.75 5.11 0.30
C GLY A 125 14.70 3.95 0.66
N GLY A 126 14.36 3.16 1.68
CA GLY A 126 15.21 2.09 2.20
C GLY A 126 16.35 2.53 3.14
N MET A 127 16.48 3.82 3.49
CA MET A 127 17.52 4.30 4.41
C MET A 127 17.29 3.88 5.88
N SER A 128 16.05 3.79 6.33
CA SER A 128 15.71 3.38 7.70
C SER A 128 14.33 2.70 7.76
N PRO A 129 14.28 1.37 7.57
CA PRO A 129 13.05 0.60 7.76
C PRO A 129 12.44 0.79 9.15
N ALA A 130 13.29 0.95 10.18
CA ALA A 130 12.86 1.22 11.55
C ALA A 130 12.11 2.56 11.67
N LEU A 131 12.59 3.62 11.04
CA LEU A 131 11.90 4.91 11.02
C LEU A 131 10.57 4.83 10.25
N ALA A 132 10.55 4.15 9.08
CA ALA A 132 9.31 3.94 8.33
C ALA A 132 8.23 3.27 9.19
N ARG A 133 8.61 2.25 9.97
CA ARG A 133 7.72 1.58 10.93
C ARG A 133 7.22 2.52 12.03
N ARG A 134 8.10 3.32 12.64
CA ARG A 134 7.69 4.27 13.70
C ARG A 134 6.77 5.36 13.16
N LEU A 135 7.02 5.86 11.95
CA LEU A 135 6.12 6.79 11.27
C LEU A 135 4.74 6.16 11.01
N ARG A 136 4.71 4.89 10.58
CA ARG A 136 3.46 4.14 10.41
C ARG A 136 2.68 4.02 11.71
N GLU A 137 3.35 3.68 12.81
CA GLU A 137 2.75 3.56 14.15
C GLU A 137 2.20 4.93 14.61
N PHE A 138 2.99 5.99 14.48
CA PHE A 138 2.61 7.37 14.82
C PHE A 138 1.38 7.84 14.02
N LEU A 139 1.41 7.68 12.70
CA LEU A 139 0.29 8.04 11.83
C LEU A 139 -0.94 7.17 12.11
N SER A 140 -0.76 5.88 12.40
CA SER A 140 -1.87 4.98 12.73
C SER A 140 -2.60 5.37 14.00
N ALA A 141 -1.87 5.88 15.02
CA ALA A 141 -2.46 6.38 16.26
C ALA A 141 -3.19 7.71 16.03
N ARG A 142 -2.60 8.62 15.23
CA ARG A 142 -3.21 9.93 14.93
C ARG A 142 -4.45 9.82 14.04
N PHE A 143 -4.39 8.91 13.07
CA PHE A 143 -5.47 8.60 12.14
C PHE A 143 -6.09 7.25 12.54
N ALA A 144 -6.84 7.26 13.64
CA ALA A 144 -7.54 6.08 14.17
C ALA A 144 -8.61 5.52 13.19
N PRO A 145 -9.15 4.30 13.41
CA PRO A 145 -10.18 3.67 12.57
C PRO A 145 -11.35 4.58 12.15
N VAL A 146 -11.78 5.50 13.01
CA VAL A 146 -12.85 6.49 12.75
C VAL A 146 -12.62 7.36 11.51
N TRP A 147 -11.38 7.49 11.04
CA TRP A 147 -11.08 8.23 9.81
C TRP A 147 -11.67 7.61 8.55
N ALA A 148 -12.04 6.32 8.58
CA ALA A 148 -12.81 5.71 7.52
C ALA A 148 -14.17 6.41 7.36
N GLU A 149 -14.94 6.50 8.46
CA GLU A 149 -16.24 7.16 8.51
C GLU A 149 -16.15 8.67 8.23
N ARG A 150 -15.15 9.36 8.79
CA ARG A 150 -14.93 10.79 8.52
C ARG A 150 -14.71 11.06 7.04
N LEU A 151 -13.95 10.22 6.34
CA LEU A 151 -13.76 10.35 4.90
C LEU A 151 -15.07 10.15 4.14
N GLU A 152 -15.93 9.23 4.58
CA GLU A 152 -17.27 9.03 3.99
C GLU A 152 -18.17 10.24 4.19
N ILE A 153 -18.17 10.86 5.37
CA ILE A 153 -18.92 12.11 5.66
C ILE A 153 -18.45 13.23 4.71
N ILE A 154 -17.14 13.45 4.61
CA ILE A 154 -16.57 14.46 3.70
C ILE A 154 -16.95 14.14 2.25
N GLY A 155 -16.84 12.88 1.84
CA GLY A 155 -17.20 12.42 0.51
C GLY A 155 -18.67 12.71 0.16
N ALA A 156 -19.58 12.39 1.07
CA ALA A 156 -21.02 12.62 0.90
C ALA A 156 -21.36 14.12 0.83
N ALA A 157 -20.76 14.94 1.70
CA ALA A 157 -20.93 16.39 1.66
C ALA A 157 -20.44 16.99 0.33
N ARG A 158 -19.27 16.57 -0.14
CA ARG A 158 -18.71 16.99 -1.42
C ARG A 158 -19.57 16.58 -2.62
N HIS A 159 -20.16 15.39 -2.59
CA HIS A 159 -21.09 14.95 -3.63
C HIS A 159 -22.33 15.84 -3.66
N ARG A 160 -22.95 16.08 -2.50
CA ARG A 160 -24.13 16.94 -2.35
C ARG A 160 -23.89 18.36 -2.88
N TRP A 161 -22.79 19.00 -2.50
CA TRP A 161 -22.44 20.35 -2.98
C TRP A 161 -22.22 20.40 -4.49
N ARG A 162 -21.67 19.34 -5.09
CA ARG A 162 -21.54 19.25 -6.55
C ARG A 162 -22.89 19.11 -7.24
N ASP A 163 -23.80 18.32 -6.67
CA ASP A 163 -25.17 18.16 -7.19
C ASP A 163 -25.98 19.46 -7.08
N GLU A 164 -25.70 20.27 -6.05
CA GLU A 164 -26.25 21.63 -5.86
C GLU A 164 -25.65 22.66 -6.84
N GLY A 165 -24.65 22.28 -7.64
CA GLY A 165 -24.05 23.13 -8.68
C GLY A 165 -22.92 24.04 -8.19
N LEU A 166 -22.38 23.84 -6.98
CA LEU A 166 -21.26 24.62 -6.49
C LEU A 166 -20.00 24.39 -7.33
N SER A 167 -19.23 25.45 -7.54
CA SER A 167 -17.95 25.39 -8.23
C SER A 167 -16.92 24.57 -7.44
N PHE A 168 -15.86 24.14 -8.13
CA PHE A 168 -14.74 23.45 -7.48
C PHE A 168 -14.13 24.24 -6.32
N GLY A 169 -14.05 25.57 -6.46
CA GLY A 169 -13.52 26.46 -5.42
C GLY A 169 -14.40 26.49 -4.18
N GLU A 170 -15.72 26.58 -4.35
CA GLU A 170 -16.70 26.55 -3.26
C GLU A 170 -16.73 25.19 -2.57
N VAL A 171 -16.74 24.09 -3.32
CA VAL A 171 -16.66 22.72 -2.75
C VAL A 171 -15.40 22.55 -1.91
N THR A 172 -14.27 23.08 -2.37
CA THR A 172 -12.99 23.01 -1.64
C THR A 172 -13.05 23.85 -0.37
N LYS A 173 -13.57 25.08 -0.45
CA LYS A 173 -13.77 25.96 0.70
C LYS A 173 -14.65 25.28 1.77
N ASN A 174 -15.83 24.81 1.37
CA ASN A 174 -16.76 24.15 2.29
C ASN A 174 -16.19 22.85 2.88
N THR A 175 -15.34 22.14 2.13
CA THR A 175 -14.64 20.95 2.65
C THR A 175 -13.71 21.32 3.81
N ASN A 176 -12.94 22.41 3.66
CA ASN A 176 -12.04 22.87 4.72
C ASN A 176 -12.83 23.36 5.94
N GLU A 177 -13.87 24.17 5.72
CA GLU A 177 -14.75 24.66 6.79
C GLU A 177 -15.38 23.49 7.58
N LEU A 178 -15.87 22.46 6.90
CA LEU A 178 -16.38 21.25 7.56
C LEU A 178 -15.31 20.55 8.42
N ILE A 179 -14.09 20.41 7.90
CA ILE A 179 -13.00 19.76 8.64
C ILE A 179 -12.62 20.57 9.89
N ASP A 180 -12.61 21.90 9.77
CA ASP A 180 -12.26 22.83 10.84
C ASP A 180 -13.38 22.89 11.91
N GLU A 181 -14.65 23.00 11.51
CA GLU A 181 -15.82 23.00 12.41
C GLU A 181 -15.91 21.72 13.25
N GLU A 182 -15.60 20.58 12.64
CA GLU A 182 -15.57 19.28 13.30
C GLU A 182 -14.34 19.06 14.18
N GLY A 183 -13.33 19.93 14.09
CA GLY A 183 -12.08 19.85 14.84
C GLY A 183 -11.29 18.56 14.58
N TRP A 184 -11.53 17.85 13.47
CA TRP A 184 -10.96 16.50 13.26
C TRP A 184 -9.44 16.48 13.16
N LEU A 185 -8.85 17.57 12.66
CA LEU A 185 -7.40 17.76 12.56
C LEU A 185 -6.82 18.62 13.69
N GLU A 186 -7.64 19.15 14.60
CA GLU A 186 -7.12 19.85 15.77
C GLU A 186 -6.29 18.88 16.61
N CYS A 187 -5.12 19.36 17.03
CA CYS A 187 -4.13 18.55 17.73
C CYS A 187 -3.98 19.07 19.16
N PRO A 188 -4.20 18.26 20.20
CA PRO A 188 -3.87 18.64 21.57
C PRO A 188 -2.36 18.52 21.93
N CYS A 189 -1.44 18.31 20.96
CA CYS A 189 0.00 18.13 21.25
C CYS A 189 0.88 18.99 20.31
N PRO A 190 1.95 19.64 20.82
CA PRO A 190 2.53 20.81 20.19
C PRO A 190 3.53 20.42 19.11
N LEU A 191 3.23 20.79 17.87
CA LEU A 191 4.27 21.30 16.99
C LEU A 191 4.38 22.81 17.21
N LYS A 192 4.51 23.26 18.47
CA LYS A 192 4.97 24.62 18.74
C LYS A 192 6.44 24.68 18.34
N THR A 193 6.69 25.07 17.10
CA THR A 193 7.96 25.70 16.69
C THR A 193 8.06 27.08 17.34
N GLU A 194 8.20 27.14 18.67
CA GLU A 194 8.49 28.37 19.41
C GLU A 194 9.45 28.10 20.58
N THR A 195 10.55 27.37 20.39
CA THR A 195 11.70 27.46 21.33
C THR A 195 13.03 26.95 20.78
N LEU A 196 13.41 27.26 19.54
CA LEU A 196 14.81 27.06 19.11
C LEU A 196 15.15 28.14 18.08
N LEU A 197 15.46 29.35 18.56
CA LEU A 197 16.28 30.39 17.90
C LEU A 197 16.32 31.66 18.80
N GLN A 198 16.75 31.51 20.05
CA GLN A 198 17.24 32.63 20.87
C GLN A 198 18.40 32.16 21.74
N THR A 199 19.51 31.76 21.11
CA THR A 199 20.84 31.82 21.71
C THR A 199 21.84 31.88 20.57
N GLU A 200 22.16 33.10 20.13
CA GLU A 200 23.47 33.49 19.58
C GLU A 200 23.44 34.99 19.24
N LYS A 201 23.43 35.80 20.29
CA LYS A 201 24.04 37.14 20.31
C LYS A 201 24.47 37.44 21.74
N SER A 202 25.69 37.05 22.08
CA SER A 202 26.59 37.86 22.89
C SER A 202 28.03 37.41 22.70
#